data_AF-A0A415LJW8-F1
#
_entry.id   AF-A0A415LJW8-F1
#
_cell.length_a   1.000
_cell.length_b   1.000
_cell.length_c   1.000
_cell.angle_alpha   90.00
_cell.angle_beta   90.00
_cell.angle_gamma   90.00
#
_symmetry.space_group_name_H-M   'P 1'
#
loop_
_entity.id
_entity.type
_entity.pdbx_description
1 polymer ?
#
loop_
_entity_poly.entity_id
_entity_poly.type
_entity_poly.pdbx_seq_one_letter_code
_entity_poly.pdbx_strand_id
1 'polypeptide(L)'
;MTKTERLADSYDSDIVATVAAIVETAGRFRNSYFWTPPKYASSRGYMERENTYREVEWVEGGHAYTAKYNVSCSCRNVYAHGTYTRDGEITNLTAIRNSLKRMQVALADNKKTA
;
A
#
# COMPACT_ATOMS: atom_id res chain seq x y z
N MET A 1 -27.77 -17.92 -15.15
CA MET A 1 -26.39 -17.42 -15.36
C MET A 1 -26.41 -15.92 -15.15
N THR A 2 -26.10 -15.46 -13.94
CA THR A 2 -25.99 -14.04 -13.62
C THR A 2 -24.73 -13.52 -14.29
N LYS A 3 -24.87 -12.53 -15.17
CA LYS A 3 -23.76 -11.86 -15.83
C LYS A 3 -23.03 -11.07 -14.75
N THR A 4 -21.97 -11.65 -14.17
CA THR A 4 -21.11 -10.91 -13.22
C THR A 4 -20.52 -9.73 -13.97
N GLU A 5 -21.03 -8.54 -13.70
CA GLU A 5 -20.43 -7.29 -14.16
C GLU A 5 -19.01 -7.27 -13.57
N ARG A 6 -18.00 -7.50 -14.43
CA ARG A 6 -16.61 -7.37 -14.00
C ARG A 6 -16.37 -5.89 -13.80
N LEU A 7 -15.93 -5.52 -12.60
CA LEU A 7 -15.48 -4.17 -12.34
C LEU A 7 -14.36 -3.84 -13.34
N ALA A 8 -14.47 -2.70 -14.02
CA ALA A 8 -13.42 -2.23 -14.90
C ALA A 8 -12.22 -1.79 -14.06
N ASP A 9 -11.01 -2.00 -14.60
CA ASP A 9 -9.79 -1.50 -13.99
C ASP A 9 -9.91 0.00 -13.71
N SER A 10 -9.60 0.39 -12.47
CA SER A 10 -9.73 1.75 -11.96
C SER A 10 -8.52 2.07 -11.11
N TYR A 11 -7.49 2.59 -11.78
CA TYR A 11 -6.26 3.13 -11.19
C TYR A 11 -5.57 4.06 -12.19
N ASP A 12 -4.84 5.04 -11.67
CA ASP A 12 -3.97 5.92 -12.44
C ASP A 12 -2.51 5.77 -11.95
N SER A 13 -1.61 6.61 -12.48
CA SER A 13 -0.21 6.61 -12.07
C SER A 13 0.00 6.99 -10.60
N ASP A 14 -0.86 7.82 -10.02
CA ASP A 14 -0.73 8.30 -8.64
C ASP A 14 -1.14 7.21 -7.65
N ILE A 15 -2.21 6.46 -7.96
CA ILE A 15 -2.61 5.27 -7.21
C ILE A 15 -1.48 4.22 -7.25
N VAL A 16 -0.93 3.94 -8.43
CA VAL A 16 0.17 2.97 -8.57
C VAL A 16 1.41 3.41 -7.79
N ALA A 17 1.76 4.70 -7.83
CA ALA A 17 2.86 5.25 -7.04
C ALA A 17 2.61 5.13 -5.52
N THR A 18 1.38 5.42 -5.07
CA THR A 18 0.97 5.30 -3.67
C THR A 18 1.07 3.86 -3.18
N VAL A 19 0.53 2.91 -3.95
CA VAL A 19 0.62 1.47 -3.62
C VAL A 19 2.07 1.01 -3.60
N ALA A 20 2.92 1.47 -4.53
CA ALA A 20 4.35 1.19 -4.51
C ALA A 20 5.04 1.70 -3.24
N ALA A 21 4.75 2.94 -2.83
CA ALA A 21 5.29 3.54 -1.61
C ALA A 21 4.86 2.78 -0.34
N ILE A 22 3.62 2.30 -0.29
CA ILE A 22 3.13 1.42 0.78
C ILE A 22 3.93 0.11 0.82
N VAL A 23 4.09 -0.56 -0.33
CA VAL A 23 4.81 -1.84 -0.41
C VAL A 23 6.28 -1.69 -0.01
N GLU A 24 6.92 -0.61 -0.45
CA GLU A 24 8.31 -0.28 -0.07
C GLU A 24 8.42 -0.01 1.44
N THR A 25 7.54 0.83 1.98
CA THR A 25 7.54 1.18 3.40
C THR A 25 7.27 -0.04 4.27
N ALA A 26 6.33 -0.90 3.88
CA ALA A 26 6.07 -2.17 4.57
C ALA A 26 7.30 -3.09 4.57
N GLY A 27 8.07 -3.12 3.47
CA GLY A 27 9.34 -3.85 3.41
C GLY A 27 10.39 -3.27 4.36
N ARG A 28 10.57 -1.95 4.34
CA ARG A 28 11.55 -1.22 5.17
C ARG A 28 11.25 -1.37 6.67
N PHE A 29 9.99 -1.31 7.07
CA PHE A 29 9.56 -1.38 8.46
C PHE A 29 9.31 -2.80 8.99
N ARG A 30 9.58 -3.85 8.20
CA ARG A 30 9.37 -5.25 8.59
C ARG A 30 9.97 -5.62 9.95
N ASN A 31 11.12 -5.03 10.30
CA ASN A 31 11.83 -5.28 11.56
C ASN A 31 11.81 -4.06 12.50
N SER A 32 10.90 -3.12 12.28
CA SER A 32 10.85 -1.84 13.01
C SER A 32 10.69 -1.99 14.53
N TYR A 33 10.11 -3.10 14.99
CA TYR A 33 9.99 -3.41 16.41
C TYR A 33 11.34 -3.44 17.15
N PHE A 34 12.43 -3.77 16.45
CA PHE A 34 13.78 -3.83 17.02
C PHE A 34 14.58 -2.54 16.86
N TRP A 35 13.97 -1.49 16.29
CA TRP A 35 14.66 -0.22 16.08
C TRP A 35 14.66 0.61 17.34
N THR A 36 15.76 1.34 17.56
CA THR A 36 15.80 2.43 18.54
C THR A 36 14.98 3.60 17.99
N PRO A 37 13.92 4.03 18.69
CA PRO A 37 13.10 5.15 18.23
C PRO A 37 13.89 6.47 18.27
N PRO A 38 13.53 7.45 17.43
CA PRO A 38 14.14 8.79 17.49
C PRO A 38 14.03 9.43 18.87
N LYS A 39 15.12 10.05 19.32
CA LYS A 39 15.24 10.69 20.63
C LYS A 39 14.23 11.82 20.81
N TYR A 40 14.06 12.67 19.80
CA TYR A 40 13.23 13.87 19.89
C TYR A 40 11.80 13.61 19.42
N ALA A 41 10.84 14.26 20.09
CA ALA A 41 9.43 14.17 19.74
C ALA A 41 9.16 14.64 18.30
N SER A 42 9.84 15.70 17.85
CA SER A 42 9.74 16.20 16.47
C SER A 42 10.20 15.17 15.44
N SER A 43 11.30 14.45 15.70
CA SER A 43 11.79 13.39 14.82
C SER A 43 10.85 12.18 14.78
N ARG A 44 10.21 11.84 15.90
CA ARG A 44 9.16 10.80 15.93
C ARG A 44 7.95 11.21 15.10
N GLY A 45 7.43 12.42 15.31
CA GLY A 45 6.29 12.93 14.55
C GLY A 45 6.59 13.04 13.05
N TYR A 46 7.83 13.40 12.68
CA TYR A 46 8.27 13.34 11.28
C TYR A 46 8.23 11.90 10.74
N MET A 47 8.81 10.93 11.45
CA MET A 47 8.78 9.52 11.06
C MET A 47 7.34 9.00 10.89
N GLU A 48 6.42 9.31 11.80
CA GLU A 48 5.02 8.89 11.69
C GLU A 48 4.36 9.48 10.44
N ARG A 49 4.53 10.78 10.20
CA ARG A 49 3.91 11.49 9.08
C ARG A 49 4.42 11.02 7.72
N GLU A 50 5.73 10.87 7.56
CA GLU A 50 6.34 10.52 6.27
C GLU A 50 6.11 9.06 5.87
N ASN A 51 5.75 8.19 6.82
CA ASN A 51 5.64 6.75 6.59
C ASN A 51 4.23 6.20 6.83
N THR A 52 3.26 7.06 7.15
CA THR A 52 1.85 6.69 7.28
C THR A 52 1.12 7.07 6.00
N TYR A 53 0.44 6.09 5.43
CA TYR A 53 -0.37 6.21 4.23
C TYR A 53 -1.83 5.99 4.59
N ARG A 54 -2.68 6.93 4.17
CA ARG A 54 -4.14 6.76 4.24
C ARG A 54 -4.57 5.59 3.36
N GLU A 55 -5.79 5.12 3.60
CA GLU A 55 -6.35 4.06 2.75
C GLU A 55 -6.43 4.54 1.30
N VAL A 56 -5.94 3.70 0.40
CA VAL A 56 -6.08 3.83 -1.05
C VAL A 56 -6.85 2.63 -1.57
N GLU A 57 -7.74 2.88 -2.52
CA GLU A 57 -8.61 1.88 -3.13
C GLU A 57 -8.38 1.85 -4.64
N TRP A 58 -8.41 0.66 -5.24
CA TRP A 58 -8.32 0.49 -6.69
C TRP A 58 -9.04 -0.78 -7.15
N VAL A 59 -9.35 -0.83 -8.44
CA VAL A 59 -9.85 -2.04 -9.09
C VAL A 59 -8.82 -2.53 -10.09
N GLU A 60 -8.44 -3.80 -9.99
CA GLU A 60 -7.55 -4.43 -10.96
C GLU A 60 -7.99 -5.87 -11.23
N GLY A 61 -8.13 -6.22 -12.52
CA GLY A 61 -8.52 -7.56 -12.93
C GLY A 61 -9.91 -7.97 -12.46
N GLY A 62 -10.82 -7.01 -12.27
CA GLY A 62 -12.17 -7.23 -11.76
C GLY A 62 -12.27 -7.42 -10.25
N HIS A 63 -11.18 -7.21 -9.50
CA HIS A 63 -11.15 -7.29 -8.04
C HIS A 63 -10.95 -5.90 -7.43
N ALA A 64 -11.69 -5.62 -6.36
CA ALA A 64 -11.50 -4.41 -5.57
C ALA A 64 -10.40 -4.65 -4.53
N TYR A 65 -9.47 -3.71 -4.38
CA TYR A 65 -8.39 -3.79 -3.41
C TYR A 65 -8.37 -2.52 -2.56
N THR A 66 -8.02 -2.68 -1.29
CA THR A 66 -7.66 -1.55 -0.44
C THR A 66 -6.32 -1.80 0.25
N ALA A 67 -5.56 -0.72 0.48
CA ALA A 67 -4.33 -0.76 1.25
C ALA A 67 -4.19 0.50 2.11
N LYS A 68 -3.82 0.29 3.37
CA LYS A 68 -3.50 1.33 4.34
C LYS A 68 -2.23 0.93 5.09
N TYR A 69 -1.39 1.89 5.43
CA TYR A 69 -0.17 1.62 6.20
C TYR A 69 0.03 2.66 7.29
N ASN A 70 0.23 2.22 8.53
CA ASN A 70 0.33 3.11 9.67
C ASN A 70 1.64 2.89 10.42
N VAL A 71 2.34 3.98 10.71
CA VAL A 71 3.56 4.01 11.51
C VAL A 71 3.32 4.89 12.73
N SER A 72 3.54 4.32 13.91
CA SER A 72 3.52 5.05 15.17
C SER A 72 4.81 4.82 15.95
N CYS A 73 5.34 5.86 16.57
CA CYS A 73 6.59 5.84 17.28
C CYS A 73 6.41 6.31 18.72
N SER A 74 6.66 5.40 19.66
CA SER A 74 6.74 5.72 21.07
C SER A 74 8.17 6.07 21.48
N CYS A 75 8.37 6.45 22.75
CA CYS A 75 9.72 6.63 23.30
C CYS A 75 10.53 5.33 23.39
N ARG A 76 9.90 4.16 23.23
CA ARG A 76 10.55 2.84 23.42
C ARG A 76 10.61 2.01 22.14
N ASN A 77 9.53 2.00 21.37
CA ASN A 77 9.37 1.14 20.20
C ASN A 77 8.80 1.93 19.01
N VAL A 78 9.12 1.45 17.81
CA VAL A 78 8.46 1.81 16.55
C VAL A 78 7.47 0.70 16.19
N TYR A 79 6.22 1.09 16.00
CA TYR A 79 5.12 0.21 15.60
C TYR A 79 4.76 0.51 14.15
N ALA A 80 4.68 -0.52 13.32
CA ALA A 80 4.24 -0.39 11.96
C ALA A 80 3.32 -1.54 11.59
N HIS A 81 2.19 -1.24 10.96
CA HIS A 81 1.25 -2.24 10.50
C HIS A 81 0.55 -1.78 9.22
N GLY A 82 0.33 -2.74 8.32
CA GLY A 82 -0.49 -2.54 7.14
C GLY A 82 -1.82 -3.25 7.27
N THR A 83 -2.87 -2.66 6.71
CA THR A 83 -4.18 -3.27 6.54
C THR A 83 -4.45 -3.37 5.05
N TYR A 84 -4.81 -4.57 4.59
CA TYR A 84 -4.98 -4.86 3.17
C TYR A 84 -6.27 -5.63 2.99
N THR A 85 -7.06 -5.29 1.96
CA THR A 85 -8.25 -6.05 1.60
C THR A 85 -8.28 -6.38 0.11
N ARG A 86 -8.97 -7.48 -0.22
CA ARG A 86 -9.37 -7.86 -1.57
C ARG A 86 -10.84 -8.25 -1.53
N ASP A 87 -11.67 -7.60 -2.32
CA ASP A 87 -13.12 -7.80 -2.38
C ASP A 87 -13.79 -7.71 -0.99
N GLY A 88 -13.27 -6.84 -0.13
CA GLY A 88 -13.72 -6.64 1.25
C GLY A 88 -13.17 -7.64 2.27
N GLU A 89 -12.44 -8.67 1.84
CA GLU A 89 -11.80 -9.64 2.74
C GLU A 89 -10.37 -9.25 3.07
N ILE A 90 -9.97 -9.43 4.35
CA ILE A 90 -8.60 -9.16 4.78
C ILE A 90 -7.62 -10.07 4.03
N THR A 91 -6.59 -9.45 3.46
CA THR A 91 -5.53 -10.14 2.74
C THR A 91 -4.15 -9.76 3.27
N ASN A 92 -3.10 -10.16 2.55
CA ASN A 92 -1.71 -9.90 2.92
C ASN A 92 -0.99 -9.01 1.90
N LEU A 93 0.17 -8.50 2.30
CA LEU A 93 1.02 -7.64 1.47
C LEU A 93 1.43 -8.31 0.13
N THR A 94 1.51 -9.64 0.08
CA THR A 94 1.86 -10.37 -1.14
C THR A 94 0.78 -10.22 -2.21
N ALA A 95 -0.50 -10.26 -1.83
CA ALA A 95 -1.61 -10.01 -2.77
C ALA A 95 -1.51 -8.60 -3.38
N ILE A 96 -1.27 -7.60 -2.54
CA ILE A 96 -1.10 -6.21 -2.95
C ILE A 96 0.11 -6.03 -3.87
N ARG A 97 1.25 -6.65 -3.53
CA ARG A 97 2.46 -6.62 -4.37
C ARG A 97 2.22 -7.26 -5.74
N ASN A 98 1.45 -8.34 -5.80
CA ASN A 98 1.12 -8.99 -7.06
C ASN A 98 0.19 -8.13 -7.93
N SER A 99 -0.80 -7.46 -7.32
CA SER A 99 -1.64 -6.48 -8.03
C SER A 99 -0.81 -5.31 -8.55
N LEU A 100 0.07 -4.74 -7.72
CA LEU A 100 0.98 -3.66 -8.11
C LEU A 100 1.81 -4.01 -9.36
N LYS A 101 2.39 -5.21 -9.40
CA LYS A 101 3.16 -5.67 -10.57
C LYS A 101 2.32 -5.66 -11.84
N ARG A 102 1.06 -6.10 -11.78
CA ARG A 102 0.15 -6.13 -12.93
C ARG A 102 -0.23 -4.71 -13.37
N MET A 103 -0.55 -3.82 -12.42
CA MET A 103 -0.84 -2.40 -12.73
C MET A 103 0.36 -1.72 -13.42
N GLN A 104 1.58 -1.97 -12.94
CA GLN A 104 2.80 -1.41 -13.54
C GLN A 104 3.04 -1.88 -14.97
N VAL A 105 2.81 -3.17 -15.25
CA VAL A 105 2.91 -3.73 -16.61
C VAL A 105 1.86 -3.11 -17.52
N ALA A 106 0.59 -3.05 -17.08
CA ALA A 106 -0.50 -2.45 -17.84
C ALA A 106 -0.24 -0.98 -18.19
N LEU A 107 0.26 -0.18 -17.24
CA LEU A 107 0.62 1.22 -17.49
C LEU A 107 1.79 1.37 -18.48
N ALA A 108 2.77 0.46 -18.43
CA ALA A 108 3.91 0.48 -19.35
C ALA A 108 3.48 0.14 -20.80
N ASP A 109 2.55 -0.78 -20.97
CA ASP A 109 2.03 -1.16 -22.29
C ASP A 109 1.15 -0.05 -22.90
N ASN A 110 0.36 0.64 -22.06
CA ASN A 110 -0.41 1.81 -22.50
C ASN A 110 0.50 2.95 -23.01
N LYS A 111 1.68 3.16 -22.40
CA LYS A 111 2.65 4.17 -22.84
C LYS A 111 3.35 3.83 -24.17
N LYS A 112 3.41 2.56 -24.57
CA LYS A 112 4.02 2.14 -25.84
C LYS A 112 3.06 2.25 -27.03
N THR A 113 1.76 2.35 -26.74
CA THR A 113 0.69 2.36 -27.73
C THR A 113 0.19 3.78 -28.02
N ALA A 114 0.64 4.77 -27.24
CA ALA A 114 0.42 6.20 -27.42
C ALA A 114 1.60 6.87 -28.12
#